data_AF-A0A0L0LF23-F1
#
_entry.id   AF-A0A0L0LF23-F1
#
_cell.length_a   1.000
_cell.length_b   1.000
_cell.length_c   1.000
_cell.angle_alpha   90.00
_cell.angle_beta   90.00
_cell.angle_gamma   90.00
#
_symmetry.space_group_name_H-M   'P 1'
#
loop_
_entity.id
_entity.type
_entity.pdbx_description
1 polymer ?
#
loop_
_entity_poly.entity_id
_entity_poly.type
_entity_poly.pdbx_seq_one_letter_code
_entity_poly.pdbx_strand_id
1 'polypeptide(L)'
;MLTKRQKEVLDFIKNYLEKKGYAPSLENIQKKFKLASVSTAHFHIAKLKEGGYLDKVDNKARAISVASDEPWVKIPLLGTIAAGEPIEAIQERETIAIPKSKMPKGGEVYALRVSGTSMIDENIDDGDLVVVRNQSTAENGQKIVALIDENEATLKKYYKEKGQIRLQPANPDLQPKFIHPSRLTIQGIVLDVVKTSEETEQKEVKKQKPVIAVDQHSLFNRKKKIKIANKYSADADVVLFQGDRLDLMKSIPDKSVKLIVTSPPYNIGKEYEKRTSLDVYLAAQEQTFEEAVRILTDDGSICWQVGNHIAKDGEVFPLDALIYQIGKKYGLKLRNRIIWRFGHGLHCTKRFSGRHETIVWFTKGDNYTFNLDPVRVPQKYPGKKNFKKNEKYGTLSGNPLGKNPEDVWDIPNVKNNHPEKTDHPCQFPIELIERLVLSMTNPGDAVLDPYLGVGSSVCAAVIHDRKGYGSDIMKEYLDIAEERVRAAADGTLNRRMMGTPVYQPTSSVKLAELPDEFKKARESLFGARG
;
A
#
# COMPACT_ATOMS: atom_id res chain seq x y z
N MET A 1 50.58 -4.91 -21.42
CA MET A 1 51.70 -5.18 -20.49
C MET A 1 52.00 -3.88 -19.74
N LEU A 2 52.06 -3.89 -18.40
CA LEU A 2 52.28 -2.66 -17.61
C LEU A 2 53.73 -2.21 -17.64
N THR A 3 53.96 -0.91 -17.82
CA THR A 3 55.30 -0.32 -17.61
C THR A 3 55.68 -0.39 -16.13
N LYS A 4 57.00 -0.40 -15.84
CA LYS A 4 57.52 -0.43 -14.46
C LYS A 4 56.86 0.66 -13.58
N ARG A 5 56.72 1.87 -14.13
CA ARG A 5 56.11 3.01 -13.44
C ARG A 5 54.61 2.84 -13.17
N GLN A 6 53.86 2.26 -14.11
CA GLN A 6 52.43 1.98 -13.91
C GLN A 6 52.21 0.85 -12.88
N LYS A 7 53.09 -0.15 -12.85
CA LYS A 7 53.05 -1.21 -11.84
C LYS A 7 53.33 -0.65 -10.44
N GLU A 8 54.34 0.21 -10.31
CA GLU A 8 54.63 0.90 -9.04
C GLU A 8 53.43 1.74 -8.54
N VAL A 9 52.77 2.47 -9.44
CA VAL A 9 51.57 3.25 -9.12
C VAL A 9 50.40 2.35 -8.70
N LEU A 10 50.17 1.24 -9.40
CA LEU A 10 49.13 0.27 -9.07
C LEU A 10 49.39 -0.40 -7.70
N ASP A 11 50.62 -0.80 -7.43
CA ASP A 11 51.01 -1.43 -6.17
C ASP A 11 50.91 -0.44 -5.00
N PHE A 12 51.23 0.84 -5.22
CA PHE A 12 51.01 1.89 -4.23
C PHE A 12 49.52 2.09 -3.93
N ILE A 13 48.67 2.12 -4.96
CA ILE A 13 47.20 2.23 -4.78
C ILE A 13 46.67 1.05 -3.97
N LYS A 14 47.10 -0.18 -4.28
CA LYS A 14 46.70 -1.41 -3.56
C LYS A 14 47.11 -1.38 -2.09
N ASN A 15 48.39 -1.11 -1.81
CA ASN A 15 48.91 -1.05 -0.45
C ASN A 15 48.26 0.07 0.37
N TYR A 16 47.95 1.20 -0.26
CA TYR A 16 47.31 2.32 0.39
C TYR A 16 45.86 1.98 0.76
N LEU A 17 45.14 1.26 -0.13
CA LEU A 17 43.81 0.72 0.14
C LEU A 17 43.81 -0.27 1.30
N GLU A 18 44.73 -1.24 1.31
CA GLU A 18 44.80 -2.25 2.38
C GLU A 18 45.08 -1.63 3.75
N LYS A 19 45.93 -0.61 3.82
CA LYS A 19 46.29 0.04 5.11
C LYS A 19 45.29 1.07 5.60
N LYS A 20 44.57 1.75 4.71
CA LYS A 20 43.73 2.91 5.07
C LYS A 20 42.25 2.69 4.81
N GLY A 21 41.87 1.62 4.11
CA GLY A 21 40.48 1.32 3.75
C GLY A 21 39.94 2.21 2.62
N TYR A 22 40.76 3.07 2.02
CA TYR A 22 40.37 3.94 0.90
C TYR A 22 41.57 4.24 -0.01
N ALA A 23 41.27 4.67 -1.24
CA ALA A 23 42.28 4.92 -2.27
C ALA A 23 43.05 6.24 -2.08
N PRO A 24 44.34 6.32 -2.48
CA PRO A 24 45.10 7.57 -2.41
C PRO A 24 44.56 8.58 -3.43
N SER A 25 44.58 9.88 -3.07
CA SER A 25 44.22 10.96 -3.99
C SER A 25 45.25 11.12 -5.11
N LEU A 26 44.86 11.80 -6.21
CA LEU A 26 45.79 12.14 -7.29
C LEU A 26 47.00 12.95 -6.79
N GLU A 27 46.79 13.85 -5.82
CA GLU A 27 47.86 14.60 -5.15
C GLU A 27 48.78 13.72 -4.30
N ASN A 28 48.24 12.70 -3.62
CA ASN A 28 49.05 11.74 -2.87
C ASN A 28 49.91 10.90 -3.80
N ILE A 29 49.37 10.49 -4.95
CA ILE A 29 50.12 9.77 -5.99
C ILE A 29 51.20 10.68 -6.59
N GLN A 30 50.86 11.94 -6.91
CA GLN A 30 51.82 12.92 -7.40
C GLN A 30 52.97 13.12 -6.40
N LYS A 31 52.66 13.36 -5.12
CA LYS A 31 53.65 13.58 -4.05
C LYS A 31 54.51 12.33 -3.82
N LYS A 32 53.92 11.14 -3.79
CA LYS A 32 54.65 9.87 -3.56
C LYS A 32 55.64 9.56 -4.67
N PHE A 33 55.25 9.77 -5.92
CA PHE A 33 56.07 9.48 -7.09
C PHE A 33 56.87 10.68 -7.61
N LYS A 34 56.81 11.83 -6.90
CA LYS A 34 57.44 13.11 -7.26
C LYS A 34 57.18 13.50 -8.72
N LEU A 35 55.91 13.44 -9.11
CA LEU A 35 55.50 13.75 -10.48
C LEU A 35 55.39 15.27 -10.70
N ALA A 36 55.76 15.71 -11.90
CA ALA A 36 55.79 17.13 -12.26
C ALA A 36 54.43 17.82 -12.15
N SER A 37 53.32 17.09 -12.32
CA SER A 37 51.96 17.62 -12.14
C SER A 37 50.94 16.53 -11.76
N VAL A 38 49.79 16.98 -11.24
CA VAL A 38 48.61 16.14 -10.97
C VAL A 38 48.12 15.45 -12.25
N SER A 39 48.25 16.12 -13.40
CA SER A 39 47.87 15.59 -14.71
C SER A 39 48.70 14.36 -15.12
N THR A 40 49.98 14.29 -14.72
CA THR A 40 50.80 13.08 -14.95
C THR A 40 50.32 11.90 -14.10
N ALA A 41 49.84 12.14 -12.87
CA ALA A 41 49.19 11.11 -12.06
C ALA A 41 47.89 10.63 -12.72
N HIS A 42 47.10 11.56 -13.26
CA HIS A 42 45.87 11.26 -14.01
C HIS A 42 46.14 10.39 -15.24
N PHE A 43 47.22 10.66 -15.98
CA PHE A 43 47.64 9.84 -17.14
C PHE A 43 47.94 8.38 -16.76
N HIS A 44 48.67 8.14 -15.67
CA HIS A 44 48.96 6.78 -15.21
C HIS A 44 47.71 6.03 -14.77
N ILE A 45 46.77 6.68 -14.08
CA ILE A 45 45.50 6.07 -13.70
C ILE A 45 44.64 5.75 -14.92
N ALA A 46 44.55 6.67 -15.89
CA ALA A 46 43.79 6.46 -17.12
C ALA A 46 44.32 5.24 -17.90
N LYS A 47 45.65 5.07 -17.99
CA LYS A 47 46.24 3.90 -18.66
C LYS A 47 46.06 2.59 -17.88
N LEU A 48 46.08 2.64 -16.55
CA LEU A 48 45.75 1.48 -15.71
C LEU A 48 44.27 1.07 -15.85
N LYS A 49 43.38 2.06 -16.02
CA LYS A 49 41.95 1.86 -16.28
C LYS A 49 41.67 1.28 -17.66
N GLU A 50 42.31 1.84 -18.70
CA GLU A 50 42.23 1.32 -20.07
C GLU A 50 42.77 -0.12 -20.16
N GLY A 51 43.77 -0.45 -19.35
CA GLY A 51 44.32 -1.82 -19.25
C GLY A 51 43.49 -2.79 -18.39
N GLY A 52 42.32 -2.38 -17.87
CA GLY A 52 41.47 -3.21 -17.02
C GLY A 52 42.04 -3.51 -15.64
N TYR A 53 43.07 -2.78 -15.20
CA TYR A 53 43.67 -2.95 -13.87
C TYR A 53 43.00 -2.08 -12.80
N LEU A 54 42.13 -1.14 -13.20
CA LEU A 54 41.33 -0.25 -12.34
C LEU A 54 39.95 -0.03 -13.01
N ASP A 55 38.85 -0.15 -12.27
CA ASP A 55 37.51 0.11 -12.80
C ASP A 55 37.00 1.54 -12.56
N LYS A 56 35.95 1.91 -13.30
CA LYS A 56 35.46 3.28 -13.46
C LYS A 56 35.02 3.93 -12.14
N VAL A 57 35.60 5.11 -11.87
CA VAL A 57 35.16 6.08 -10.86
C VAL A 57 34.96 7.41 -11.61
N ASP A 58 33.81 8.06 -11.43
CA ASP A 58 33.58 9.45 -11.85
C ASP A 58 33.76 10.40 -10.65
N ASN A 59 34.23 11.62 -10.94
CA ASN A 59 34.97 12.55 -10.09
C ASN A 59 34.34 12.93 -8.72
N LYS A 60 34.63 12.14 -7.67
CA LYS A 60 34.76 12.63 -6.28
C LYS A 60 36.02 12.03 -5.64
N ALA A 61 36.76 12.87 -4.90
CA ALA A 61 37.98 12.47 -4.22
C ALA A 61 37.68 11.32 -3.23
N ARG A 62 38.40 10.19 -3.38
CA ARG A 62 38.38 8.97 -2.54
C ARG A 62 37.31 7.93 -2.91
N ALA A 63 37.51 7.25 -4.02
CA ALA A 63 37.17 5.82 -4.15
C ALA A 63 37.99 5.25 -5.31
N ILE A 64 38.74 4.18 -5.09
CA ILE A 64 39.17 3.25 -6.13
C ILE A 64 38.85 1.89 -5.51
N SER A 65 37.96 1.13 -6.11
CA SER A 65 37.76 -0.27 -5.74
C SER A 65 38.30 -1.14 -6.86
N VAL A 66 39.03 -2.18 -6.48
CA VAL A 66 39.41 -3.27 -7.37
C VAL A 66 38.16 -4.12 -7.57
N ALA A 67 37.72 -4.35 -8.80
CA ALA A 67 36.55 -5.18 -9.06
C ALA A 67 36.77 -6.61 -8.57
N SER A 68 35.91 -7.04 -7.65
CA SER A 68 35.68 -8.43 -7.33
C SER A 68 34.46 -8.91 -8.13
N ASP A 69 34.58 -10.09 -8.75
CA ASP A 69 33.46 -10.87 -9.29
C ASP A 69 32.58 -11.39 -8.13
N GLU A 70 31.93 -10.46 -7.43
CA GLU A 70 31.12 -10.81 -6.27
C GLU A 70 29.68 -11.19 -6.68
N PRO A 71 29.21 -12.41 -6.36
CA PRO A 71 27.83 -12.80 -6.60
C PRO A 71 26.87 -11.99 -5.72
N TRP A 72 25.69 -11.65 -6.27
CA TRP A 72 24.65 -10.88 -5.58
C TRP A 72 23.54 -11.81 -5.05
N VAL A 73 23.03 -11.52 -3.86
CA VAL A 73 22.00 -12.29 -3.15
C VAL A 73 20.78 -11.42 -2.91
N LYS A 74 19.57 -11.96 -3.16
CA LYS A 74 18.31 -11.28 -2.88
C LYS A 74 17.86 -11.52 -1.44
N ILE A 75 17.56 -10.45 -0.71
CA ILE A 75 17.02 -10.51 0.66
C ILE A 75 15.68 -9.76 0.74
N PRO A 76 14.75 -10.17 1.63
CA PRO A 76 13.44 -9.51 1.76
C PRO A 76 13.55 -8.12 2.39
N LEU A 77 12.78 -7.15 1.89
CA LEU A 77 12.57 -5.84 2.49
C LEU A 77 11.27 -5.89 3.31
N LEU A 78 11.36 -5.78 4.63
CA LEU A 78 10.25 -6.03 5.56
C LEU A 78 9.51 -4.76 6.02
N GLY A 79 9.82 -3.59 5.46
CA GLY A 79 9.15 -2.33 5.76
C GLY A 79 10.09 -1.21 6.22
N THR A 80 9.53 -0.22 6.93
CA THR A 80 10.24 0.98 7.39
C THR A 80 10.35 0.99 8.91
N ILE A 81 11.47 1.45 9.46
CA ILE A 81 11.77 1.52 10.90
C ILE A 81 11.92 2.98 11.34
N ALA A 82 11.30 3.32 12.49
CA ALA A 82 11.19 4.64 13.14
C ALA A 82 10.00 5.56 12.75
N ALA A 83 8.80 4.98 12.67
CA ALA A 83 7.54 5.59 13.11
C ALA A 83 6.95 4.69 14.21
N GLY A 84 6.26 5.26 15.21
CA GLY A 84 5.91 4.63 16.50
C GLY A 84 4.89 3.47 16.49
N GLU A 85 4.83 2.67 15.43
CA GLU A 85 4.01 1.46 15.31
C GLU A 85 4.89 0.23 15.02
N PRO A 86 4.44 -1.00 15.35
CA PRO A 86 5.27 -2.19 15.24
C PRO A 86 5.56 -2.51 13.77
N ILE A 87 6.64 -3.26 13.50
CA ILE A 87 6.96 -3.71 12.13
C ILE A 87 5.82 -4.62 11.66
N GLU A 88 4.90 -4.08 10.86
CA GLU A 88 3.91 -4.89 10.17
C GLU A 88 4.65 -5.82 9.22
N ALA A 89 4.51 -7.13 9.43
CA ALA A 89 4.92 -8.13 8.46
C ALA A 89 4.00 -8.07 7.24
N ILE A 90 4.20 -7.08 6.37
CA ILE A 90 3.54 -6.99 5.06
C ILE A 90 4.11 -8.12 4.20
N GLN A 91 3.28 -9.12 3.88
CA GLN A 91 3.60 -10.16 2.89
C GLN A 91 3.46 -9.62 1.46
N GLU A 92 4.30 -8.66 1.08
CA GLU A 92 4.67 -8.44 -0.32
C GLU A 92 6.18 -8.63 -0.42
N ARG A 93 6.64 -9.56 -1.28
CA ARG A 93 8.06 -9.94 -1.37
C ARG A 93 8.85 -8.89 -2.17
N GLU A 94 8.92 -7.66 -1.67
CA GLU A 94 9.98 -6.76 -2.11
C GLU A 94 11.31 -7.35 -1.69
N THR A 95 12.25 -7.45 -2.63
CA THR A 95 13.58 -7.98 -2.35
C THR A 95 14.64 -7.03 -2.87
N ILE A 96 15.67 -6.79 -2.06
CA ILE A 96 16.85 -6.02 -2.49
C ILE A 96 18.00 -6.97 -2.78
N ALA A 97 18.79 -6.66 -3.80
CA ALA A 97 20.01 -7.41 -4.11
C ALA A 97 21.19 -6.79 -3.38
N ILE A 98 21.91 -7.58 -2.58
CA ILE A 98 23.15 -7.17 -1.91
C ILE A 98 24.32 -8.10 -2.28
N PRO A 99 25.57 -7.60 -2.32
CA PRO A 99 26.75 -8.44 -2.53
C PRO A 99 26.86 -9.57 -1.49
N LYS A 100 27.30 -10.77 -1.90
CA LYS A 100 27.41 -11.95 -1.02
C LYS A 100 28.37 -11.74 0.16
N SER A 101 29.38 -10.87 0.06
CA SER A 101 30.27 -10.46 1.16
C SER A 101 29.52 -9.85 2.33
N LYS A 102 28.37 -9.21 2.06
CA LYS A 102 27.52 -8.61 3.08
C LYS A 102 26.58 -9.62 3.75
N MET A 103 26.54 -10.86 3.26
CA MET A 103 25.82 -11.95 3.90
C MET A 103 26.65 -12.59 5.02
N PRO A 104 26.05 -12.83 6.19
CA PRO A 104 26.70 -13.60 7.23
C PRO A 104 26.87 -15.06 6.81
N LYS A 105 27.85 -15.75 7.41
CA LYS A 105 28.12 -17.19 7.15
C LYS A 105 26.98 -18.13 7.62
N GLY A 106 25.94 -17.59 8.28
CA GLY A 106 24.72 -18.26 8.72
C GLY A 106 23.72 -17.28 9.36
N GLY A 107 22.44 -17.65 9.39
CA GLY A 107 21.33 -16.83 9.90
C GLY A 107 20.49 -16.16 8.81
N GLU A 108 19.22 -15.89 9.11
CA GLU A 108 18.31 -15.18 8.20
C GLU A 108 18.62 -13.68 8.21
N VAL A 109 18.54 -13.05 7.04
CA VAL A 109 18.82 -11.62 6.84
C VAL A 109 17.65 -10.97 6.12
N TYR A 110 17.30 -9.77 6.55
CA TYR A 110 16.28 -8.93 5.93
C TYR A 110 16.72 -7.48 5.89
N ALA A 111 16.03 -6.66 5.10
CA ALA A 111 16.26 -5.23 5.01
C ALA A 111 15.09 -4.45 5.61
N LEU A 112 15.36 -3.26 6.14
CA LEU A 112 14.37 -2.27 6.55
C LEU A 112 14.79 -0.89 6.04
N ARG A 113 13.83 -0.04 5.66
CA ARG A 113 14.07 1.36 5.34
C ARG A 113 14.07 2.21 6.61
N VAL A 114 15.02 3.10 6.78
CA VAL A 114 15.10 3.98 7.94
C VAL A 114 14.19 5.19 7.73
N SER A 115 13.45 5.56 8.77
CA SER A 115 12.68 6.79 8.87
C SER A 115 13.18 7.60 10.07
N GLY A 116 13.45 8.89 9.88
CA GLY A 116 13.94 9.81 10.90
C GLY A 116 15.45 9.81 11.10
N THR A 117 15.91 10.71 11.98
CA THR A 117 17.33 11.10 12.09
C THR A 117 18.02 10.54 13.33
N SER A 118 17.47 9.50 13.96
CA SER A 118 17.95 9.04 15.27
C SER A 118 19.35 8.41 15.28
N MET A 119 19.91 8.12 14.10
CA MET A 119 21.17 7.38 13.95
C MET A 119 22.17 8.07 13.00
N ILE A 120 22.02 9.39 12.79
CA ILE A 120 22.84 10.19 11.87
C ILE A 120 24.36 10.13 12.16
N ASP A 121 24.77 10.11 13.43
CA ASP A 121 26.19 10.02 13.82
C ASP A 121 26.78 8.62 13.53
N GLU A 122 25.93 7.63 13.30
CA GLU A 122 26.31 6.30 12.83
C GLU A 122 26.28 6.19 11.29
N ASN A 123 26.18 7.33 10.60
CA ASN A 123 26.06 7.42 9.15
C ASN A 123 24.85 6.64 8.64
N ILE A 124 23.72 6.73 9.35
CA ILE A 124 22.41 6.17 8.96
C ILE A 124 21.44 7.35 8.85
N ASP A 125 21.11 7.69 7.61
CA ASP A 125 20.26 8.82 7.27
C ASP A 125 18.83 8.37 7.03
N ASP A 126 17.90 9.32 7.06
CA ASP A 126 16.52 9.11 6.67
C ASP A 126 16.44 8.58 5.23
N GLY A 127 15.67 7.52 5.01
CA GLY A 127 15.52 6.86 3.72
C GLY A 127 16.53 5.76 3.39
N ASP A 128 17.62 5.61 4.16
CA ASP A 128 18.62 4.54 3.99
C ASP A 128 18.03 3.14 4.20
N LEU A 129 18.64 2.12 3.61
CA LEU A 129 18.27 0.72 3.87
C LEU A 129 19.26 0.08 4.85
N VAL A 130 18.79 -0.46 5.97
CA VAL A 130 19.61 -1.25 6.89
C VAL A 130 19.43 -2.74 6.63
N VAL A 131 20.54 -3.46 6.54
CA VAL A 131 20.57 -4.92 6.43
C VAL A 131 20.70 -5.50 7.83
N VAL A 132 19.72 -6.32 8.22
CA VAL A 132 19.53 -6.81 9.58
C VAL A 132 19.65 -8.32 9.61
N ARG A 133 20.47 -8.85 10.51
CA ARG A 133 20.48 -10.29 10.84
C ARG A 133 19.42 -10.57 11.88
N ASN A 134 18.52 -11.51 11.60
CA ASN A 134 17.52 -11.97 12.55
C ASN A 134 18.21 -12.71 13.71
N GLN A 135 18.10 -12.15 14.92
CA GLN A 135 18.60 -12.75 16.16
C GLN A 135 17.98 -12.08 17.39
N SER A 136 17.88 -12.82 18.48
CA SER A 136 17.21 -12.38 19.73
C SER A 136 18.16 -11.84 20.81
N THR A 137 19.47 -11.74 20.52
CA THR A 137 20.49 -11.29 21.47
C THR A 137 21.42 -10.26 20.82
N ALA A 138 22.04 -9.40 21.62
CA ALA A 138 23.02 -8.41 21.16
C ALA A 138 24.07 -8.13 22.24
N GLU A 139 25.24 -7.68 21.82
CA GLU A 139 26.34 -7.21 22.68
C GLU A 139 26.29 -5.69 22.85
N ASN A 140 26.89 -5.20 23.94
CA ASN A 140 26.95 -3.77 24.22
C ASN A 140 27.65 -3.01 23.08
N GLY A 141 27.02 -1.92 22.63
CA GLY A 141 27.49 -1.09 21.52
C GLY A 141 26.94 -1.50 20.14
N GLN A 142 26.30 -2.66 20.00
CA GLN A 142 25.72 -3.08 18.73
C GLN A 142 24.46 -2.27 18.37
N LYS A 143 24.27 -2.03 17.07
CA LYS A 143 23.05 -1.43 16.51
C LYS A 143 21.98 -2.51 16.38
N ILE A 144 20.85 -2.31 17.04
CA ILE A 144 19.76 -3.30 17.08
C ILE A 144 18.47 -2.74 16.50
N VAL A 145 17.69 -3.63 15.89
CA VAL A 145 16.25 -3.46 15.71
C VAL A 145 15.57 -4.03 16.93
N ALA A 146 14.85 -3.19 17.67
CA ALA A 146 14.21 -3.55 18.92
C ALA A 146 12.73 -3.19 18.90
N LEU A 147 11.91 -4.06 19.49
CA LEU A 147 10.50 -3.84 19.72
C LEU A 147 10.28 -3.57 21.22
N ILE A 148 9.71 -2.41 21.54
CA ILE A 148 9.40 -1.98 22.90
C ILE A 148 7.90 -2.20 23.14
N ASP A 149 7.55 -2.84 24.27
CA ASP A 149 6.15 -3.14 24.67
C ASP A 149 5.31 -3.81 23.58
N GLU A 150 5.95 -4.62 22.73
CA GLU A 150 5.34 -5.29 21.57
C GLU A 150 4.74 -4.37 20.49
N ASN A 151 4.86 -3.04 20.64
CA ASN A 151 4.15 -2.05 19.81
C ASN A 151 5.06 -0.97 19.20
N GLU A 152 6.27 -0.69 19.70
CA GLU A 152 7.13 0.37 19.14
C GLU A 152 8.44 -0.21 18.59
N ALA A 153 8.61 -0.21 17.26
CA ALA A 153 9.86 -0.65 16.62
C ALA A 153 10.87 0.50 16.52
N THR A 154 12.12 0.27 16.96
CA THR A 154 13.16 1.29 16.97
C THR A 154 14.53 0.77 16.58
N LEU A 155 15.32 1.64 15.94
CA LEU A 155 16.72 1.42 15.63
C LEU A 155 17.59 2.26 16.59
N LYS A 156 18.38 1.59 17.44
CA LYS A 156 19.23 2.22 18.47
C LYS A 156 20.49 1.41 18.74
N LYS A 157 21.48 2.00 19.42
CA LYS A 157 22.59 1.24 20.03
C LYS A 157 22.15 0.60 21.35
N TYR A 158 22.45 -0.67 21.51
CA TYR A 158 22.11 -1.47 22.68
C TYR A 158 23.20 -1.41 23.75
N TYR A 159 22.83 -1.17 25.01
CA TYR A 159 23.70 -1.35 26.16
C TYR A 159 22.95 -2.01 27.31
N LYS A 160 23.41 -3.19 27.72
CA LYS A 160 22.98 -3.89 28.92
C LYS A 160 23.73 -3.32 30.13
N GLU A 161 22.97 -2.74 31.05
CA GLU A 161 23.46 -2.18 32.31
C GLU A 161 22.82 -2.94 33.49
N LYS A 162 23.28 -2.71 34.72
CA LYS A 162 22.75 -3.42 35.90
C LYS A 162 21.26 -3.11 36.11
N GLY A 163 20.39 -4.05 35.78
CA GLY A 163 18.95 -3.97 36.00
C GLY A 163 18.14 -3.27 34.89
N GLN A 164 18.79 -2.76 33.84
CA GLN A 164 18.12 -2.02 32.77
C GLN A 164 18.85 -2.14 31.43
N ILE A 165 18.13 -1.82 30.35
CA ILE A 165 18.69 -1.71 29.00
C ILE A 165 18.64 -0.24 28.58
N ARG A 166 19.78 0.31 28.18
CA ARG A 166 19.86 1.63 27.56
C ARG A 166 19.84 1.48 26.05
N LEU A 167 18.85 2.09 25.41
CA LEU A 167 18.77 2.31 23.98
C LEU A 167 19.28 3.71 23.66
N GLN A 168 20.49 3.77 23.12
CA GLN A 168 21.19 5.01 22.85
C GLN A 168 20.96 5.44 21.38
N PRO A 169 20.37 6.62 21.12
CA PRO A 169 20.40 7.21 19.79
C PRO A 169 21.84 7.62 19.44
N ALA A 170 22.15 7.59 18.14
CA ALA A 170 23.36 8.18 17.59
C ALA A 170 22.98 9.50 16.90
N ASN A 171 22.41 10.40 17.70
CA ASN A 171 22.05 11.76 17.36
C ASN A 171 22.20 12.58 18.66
N PRO A 172 23.00 13.67 18.67
CA PRO A 172 23.30 14.44 19.87
C PRO A 172 22.08 15.18 20.44
N ASP A 173 21.06 15.42 19.61
CA ASP A 173 19.84 16.12 19.99
C ASP A 173 18.77 15.20 20.63
N LEU A 174 19.05 13.89 20.72
CA LEU A 174 18.11 12.90 21.26
C LEU A 174 18.63 12.26 22.56
N GLN A 175 17.73 12.07 23.52
CA GLN A 175 18.07 11.46 24.81
C GLN A 175 18.00 9.93 24.77
N PRO A 176 18.86 9.22 25.53
CA PRO A 176 18.79 7.77 25.67
C PRO A 176 17.47 7.31 26.32
N LYS A 177 16.90 6.21 25.84
CA LYS A 177 15.76 5.54 26.50
C LYS A 177 16.28 4.42 27.40
N PHE A 178 15.81 4.36 28.65
CA PHE A 178 16.11 3.29 29.59
C PHE A 178 14.88 2.41 29.78
N ILE A 179 15.04 1.11 29.57
CA ILE A 179 13.92 0.17 29.47
C ILE A 179 14.22 -1.06 30.33
N HIS A 180 13.20 -1.55 31.04
CA HIS A 180 13.31 -2.80 31.79
C HIS A 180 13.49 -3.97 30.81
N PRO A 181 14.35 -4.97 31.07
CA PRO A 181 14.62 -6.06 30.12
C PRO A 181 13.38 -6.83 29.65
N SER A 182 12.33 -6.93 30.46
CA SER A 182 11.07 -7.59 30.08
C SER A 182 10.22 -6.85 29.06
N ARG A 183 10.51 -5.57 28.80
CA ARG A 183 9.76 -4.70 27.89
C ARG A 183 10.41 -4.56 26.51
N LEU A 184 11.56 -5.23 26.29
CA LEU A 184 12.34 -5.12 25.06
C LEU A 184 12.53 -6.49 24.41
N THR A 185 12.09 -6.61 23.16
CA THR A 185 12.38 -7.76 22.31
C THR A 185 13.36 -7.33 21.23
N ILE A 186 14.52 -7.98 21.15
CA ILE A 186 15.49 -7.76 20.07
C ILE A 186 15.04 -8.58 18.86
N GLN A 187 14.85 -7.93 17.71
CA GLN A 187 14.47 -8.59 16.45
C GLN A 187 15.67 -8.82 15.52
N GLY A 188 16.77 -8.11 15.74
CA GLY A 188 18.00 -8.34 14.99
C GLY A 188 19.09 -7.32 15.23
N ILE A 189 20.26 -7.61 14.67
CA ILE A 189 21.42 -6.70 14.66
C ILE A 189 21.64 -6.13 13.26
N VAL A 190 21.96 -4.85 13.17
CA VAL A 190 22.31 -4.22 11.89
C VAL A 190 23.72 -4.65 11.49
N LEU A 191 23.82 -5.27 10.32
CA LEU A 191 25.08 -5.69 9.72
C LEU A 191 25.69 -4.59 8.86
N ASP A 192 24.86 -3.92 8.07
CA ASP A 192 25.32 -2.93 7.10
C ASP A 192 24.23 -1.92 6.73
N VAL A 193 24.63 -0.83 6.08
CA VAL A 193 23.78 0.27 5.62
C VAL A 193 23.98 0.43 4.12
N VAL A 194 22.91 0.40 3.35
CA VAL A 194 22.87 0.68 1.92
C VAL A 194 22.32 2.09 1.75
N LYS A 195 23.20 3.00 1.32
CA LYS A 195 22.87 4.41 1.12
C LYS A 195 21.89 4.59 -0.03
N THR A 196 20.87 5.41 0.20
CA THR A 196 19.92 5.79 -0.85
C THR A 196 20.54 6.88 -1.72
N SER A 197 21.29 6.47 -2.75
CA SER A 197 21.62 7.35 -3.87
C SER A 197 20.51 7.28 -4.92
N GLU A 198 20.16 8.43 -5.52
CA GLU A 198 19.15 8.64 -6.59
C GLU A 198 19.33 7.77 -7.87
N GLU A 199 20.20 6.76 -7.86
CA GLU A 199 20.51 5.88 -8.99
C GLU A 199 20.07 4.41 -8.77
N THR A 200 19.33 4.11 -7.68
CA THR A 200 18.95 2.72 -7.35
C THR A 200 17.68 2.23 -8.08
N GLU A 201 17.05 3.05 -8.93
CA GLU A 201 15.86 2.67 -9.70
C GLU A 201 16.13 2.19 -11.13
N GLN A 202 17.39 2.06 -11.55
CA GLN A 202 17.71 1.67 -12.93
C GLN A 202 18.61 0.44 -13.06
N LYS A 203 18.24 -0.69 -12.42
CA LYS A 203 18.75 -2.02 -12.82
C LYS A 203 17.69 -3.12 -12.67
N GLU A 204 16.52 -2.92 -13.29
CA GLU A 204 15.61 -4.02 -13.63
C GLU A 204 15.85 -4.55 -15.06
N VAL A 205 15.50 -5.83 -15.21
CA VAL A 205 15.95 -6.81 -16.21
C VAL A 205 15.53 -6.44 -17.64
N LYS A 206 16.47 -6.56 -18.58
CA LYS A 206 16.25 -6.42 -20.03
C LYS A 206 15.13 -7.35 -20.52
N LYS A 207 14.04 -6.74 -21.02
CA LYS A 207 12.87 -7.37 -21.68
C LYS A 207 13.24 -8.04 -23.02
N GLN A 208 12.66 -9.21 -23.30
CA GLN A 208 12.24 -9.58 -24.66
C GLN A 208 10.76 -9.18 -24.83
N LYS A 209 10.45 -8.48 -25.92
CA LYS A 209 9.14 -7.89 -26.31
C LYS A 209 8.17 -8.97 -26.84
N PRO A 210 6.82 -8.79 -26.74
CA PRO A 210 6.09 -7.91 -27.68
C PRO A 210 4.98 -7.00 -27.10
N VAL A 211 4.95 -5.77 -27.64
CA VAL A 211 3.78 -5.02 -28.18
C VAL A 211 2.55 -4.92 -27.25
N ILE A 212 2.25 -3.79 -26.62
CA ILE A 212 1.55 -2.59 -27.16
C ILE A 212 2.12 -1.34 -26.47
N ALA A 213 2.21 -0.22 -27.20
CA ALA A 213 2.75 1.04 -26.72
C ALA A 213 1.83 1.70 -25.67
N VAL A 214 2.35 1.93 -24.48
CA VAL A 214 1.88 2.98 -23.56
C VAL A 214 3.12 3.73 -23.10
N ASP A 215 3.08 5.04 -23.29
CA ASP A 215 4.15 6.01 -23.03
C ASP A 215 4.67 5.91 -21.58
N GLN A 216 5.95 5.55 -21.40
CA GLN A 216 6.59 5.33 -20.10
C GLN A 216 7.47 6.50 -19.63
N HIS A 217 7.20 7.73 -20.07
CA HIS A 217 7.86 8.93 -19.53
C HIS A 217 6.93 9.77 -18.65
N SER A 218 6.69 9.34 -17.40
CA SER A 218 6.11 10.24 -16.36
C SER A 218 6.26 9.76 -14.89
N LEU A 219 7.18 8.85 -14.55
CA LEU A 219 7.16 8.19 -13.23
C LEU A 219 8.15 8.71 -12.17
N PHE A 220 8.75 9.88 -12.39
CA PHE A 220 9.44 10.59 -11.30
C PHE A 220 8.83 11.98 -11.10
N ASN A 221 8.04 12.07 -10.03
CA ASN A 221 7.61 13.30 -9.39
C ASN A 221 6.70 14.24 -10.23
N ARG A 222 5.59 13.72 -10.74
CA ARG A 222 4.42 14.60 -10.96
C ARG A 222 3.57 14.59 -9.71
N LYS A 223 3.76 15.57 -8.83
CA LYS A 223 2.64 16.04 -8.00
C LYS A 223 1.49 16.29 -8.95
N LYS A 224 0.46 15.45 -8.92
CA LYS A 224 -0.68 15.63 -9.80
C LYS A 224 -1.39 16.89 -9.31
N LYS A 225 -1.22 17.99 -10.03
CA LYS A 225 -1.84 19.26 -9.68
C LYS A 225 -3.34 19.13 -9.91
N ILE A 226 -4.04 18.61 -8.91
CA ILE A 226 -5.50 18.46 -8.93
C ILE A 226 -6.16 19.80 -8.60
N LYS A 227 -7.20 20.13 -9.34
CA LYS A 227 -8.08 21.26 -9.07
C LYS A 227 -9.24 20.80 -8.21
N ILE A 228 -9.19 21.12 -6.91
CA ILE A 228 -10.28 20.91 -5.96
C ILE A 228 -11.14 22.17 -5.93
N ALA A 229 -12.45 22.01 -6.12
CA ALA A 229 -13.45 23.07 -6.02
C ALA A 229 -14.51 22.73 -4.96
N ASN A 230 -15.12 23.74 -4.37
CA ASN A 230 -16.21 23.58 -3.39
C ASN A 230 -17.61 23.66 -4.02
N LYS A 231 -17.68 23.89 -5.33
CA LYS A 231 -18.88 23.90 -6.17
C LYS A 231 -18.55 23.21 -7.47
N TYR A 232 -19.58 22.72 -8.16
CA TYR A 232 -19.38 22.13 -9.47
C TYR A 232 -18.73 23.14 -10.42
N SER A 233 -17.65 22.69 -11.07
CA SER A 233 -17.04 23.37 -12.21
C SER A 233 -16.56 22.32 -13.20
N ALA A 234 -16.76 22.57 -14.49
CA ALA A 234 -16.33 21.65 -15.55
C ALA A 234 -14.80 21.47 -15.60
N ASP A 235 -14.04 22.46 -15.12
CA ASP A 235 -12.59 22.44 -15.08
C ASP A 235 -12.00 21.85 -13.78
N ALA A 236 -12.85 21.51 -12.80
CA ALA A 236 -12.41 20.86 -11.57
C ALA A 236 -12.13 19.38 -11.82
N ASP A 237 -11.09 18.87 -11.16
CA ASP A 237 -10.81 17.43 -11.09
C ASP A 237 -11.58 16.81 -9.92
N VAL A 238 -11.72 17.58 -8.84
CA VAL A 238 -12.44 17.18 -7.63
C VAL A 238 -13.42 18.26 -7.20
N VAL A 239 -14.63 17.84 -6.81
CA VAL A 239 -15.62 18.71 -6.19
C VAL A 239 -15.97 18.16 -4.80
N LEU A 240 -15.71 18.96 -3.76
CA LEU A 240 -16.08 18.67 -2.37
C LEU A 240 -17.11 19.71 -1.93
N PHE A 241 -18.39 19.38 -2.07
CA PHE A 241 -19.49 20.32 -1.84
C PHE A 241 -20.03 20.19 -0.41
N GLN A 242 -20.02 21.29 0.35
CA GLN A 242 -20.67 21.36 1.65
C GLN A 242 -22.16 21.73 1.48
N GLY A 243 -23.06 20.77 1.71
CA GLY A 243 -24.49 21.01 1.63
C GLY A 243 -25.31 19.76 1.29
N ASP A 244 -26.58 19.96 0.94
CA ASP A 244 -27.45 18.85 0.54
C ASP A 244 -27.00 18.29 -0.82
N ARG A 245 -27.07 16.96 -0.93
CA ARG A 245 -26.69 16.23 -2.14
C ARG A 245 -27.44 16.68 -3.39
N LEU A 246 -28.72 17.04 -3.28
CA LEU A 246 -29.53 17.44 -4.42
C LEU A 246 -29.09 18.80 -4.93
N ASP A 247 -28.55 19.68 -4.08
CA ASP A 247 -28.01 20.97 -4.51
C ASP A 247 -26.77 20.78 -5.38
N LEU A 248 -25.86 19.88 -4.99
CA LEU A 248 -24.73 19.48 -5.84
C LEU A 248 -25.24 18.82 -7.14
N MET A 249 -26.09 17.80 -7.04
CA MET A 249 -26.54 17.03 -8.20
C MET A 249 -27.25 17.89 -9.24
N LYS A 250 -28.09 18.85 -8.81
CA LYS A 250 -28.77 19.80 -9.70
C LYS A 250 -27.81 20.75 -10.42
N SER A 251 -26.65 21.03 -9.84
CA SER A 251 -25.62 21.86 -10.49
C SER A 251 -24.82 21.10 -11.55
N ILE A 252 -24.88 19.76 -11.55
CA ILE A 252 -24.18 18.90 -12.51
C ILE A 252 -25.01 18.77 -13.80
N PRO A 253 -24.38 18.96 -15.00
CA PRO A 253 -25.06 18.79 -16.28
C PRO A 253 -25.61 17.39 -16.51
N ASP A 254 -26.67 17.31 -17.30
CA ASP A 254 -27.23 16.04 -17.76
C ASP A 254 -26.17 15.18 -18.46
N LYS A 255 -26.26 13.85 -18.28
CA LYS A 255 -25.41 12.87 -18.96
C LYS A 255 -23.91 13.16 -18.90
N SER A 256 -23.40 13.60 -17.75
CA SER A 256 -22.00 13.98 -17.54
C SER A 256 -21.24 13.12 -16.53
N VAL A 257 -21.94 12.27 -15.77
CA VAL A 257 -21.35 11.38 -14.75
C VAL A 257 -21.34 9.94 -15.25
N LYS A 258 -20.20 9.26 -15.12
CA LYS A 258 -20.03 7.89 -15.61
C LYS A 258 -20.42 6.85 -14.58
N LEU A 259 -20.04 7.07 -13.34
CA LEU A 259 -20.31 6.18 -12.22
C LEU A 259 -20.86 7.00 -11.06
N ILE A 260 -22.00 6.58 -10.53
CA ILE A 260 -22.50 7.06 -9.23
C ILE A 260 -22.33 5.92 -8.25
N VAL A 261 -21.53 6.12 -7.21
CA VAL A 261 -21.23 5.11 -6.19
C VAL A 261 -21.37 5.71 -4.81
N THR A 262 -22.13 5.05 -3.94
CA THR A 262 -22.45 5.63 -2.62
C THR A 262 -22.86 4.57 -1.61
N SER A 263 -22.81 4.97 -0.34
CA SER A 263 -23.46 4.31 0.79
C SER A 263 -24.32 5.34 1.55
N PRO A 264 -25.62 5.47 1.23
CA PRO A 264 -26.48 6.42 1.93
C PRO A 264 -26.61 6.05 3.42
N PRO A 265 -26.99 6.99 4.30
CA PRO A 265 -27.33 6.67 5.69
C PRO A 265 -28.55 5.72 5.72
N TYR A 266 -28.56 4.69 6.58
CA TYR A 266 -29.53 3.56 6.50
C TYR A 266 -30.82 3.72 7.34
N ASN A 267 -31.15 4.93 7.76
CA ASN A 267 -32.25 5.22 8.66
C ASN A 267 -32.17 4.45 9.99
N ILE A 268 -30.96 4.29 10.52
CA ILE A 268 -30.67 3.51 11.74
C ILE A 268 -30.35 4.40 12.94
N GLY A 269 -30.35 5.73 12.78
CA GLY A 269 -30.23 6.69 13.88
C GLY A 269 -28.81 6.80 14.43
N LYS A 270 -27.80 6.76 13.56
CA LYS A 270 -26.41 7.09 13.94
C LYS A 270 -26.28 8.57 14.26
N GLU A 271 -25.16 9.00 14.86
CA GLU A 271 -24.95 10.39 15.30
C GLU A 271 -25.17 11.44 14.19
N TYR A 272 -24.91 11.06 12.93
CA TYR A 272 -25.08 11.89 11.74
C TYR A 272 -26.47 11.75 11.07
N GLU A 273 -27.40 10.98 11.63
CA GLU A 273 -28.71 10.68 11.06
C GLU A 273 -29.85 10.78 12.08
N LYS A 274 -30.91 11.50 11.73
CA LYS A 274 -32.17 11.45 12.48
C LYS A 274 -33.03 10.29 11.97
N ARG A 275 -33.37 9.34 12.86
CA ARG A 275 -34.26 8.22 12.51
C ARG A 275 -35.65 8.75 12.12
N THR A 276 -36.10 8.41 10.91
CA THR A 276 -37.42 8.73 10.34
C THR A 276 -38.19 7.45 10.01
N SER A 277 -39.40 7.55 9.43
CA SER A 277 -40.10 6.36 8.92
C SER A 277 -39.40 5.79 7.68
N LEU A 278 -39.57 4.48 7.44
CA LEU A 278 -38.98 3.84 6.27
C LEU A 278 -39.47 4.48 4.96
N ASP A 279 -40.73 4.89 4.88
CA ASP A 279 -41.30 5.54 3.70
C ASP A 279 -40.66 6.90 3.39
N VAL A 280 -40.37 7.69 4.43
CA VAL A 280 -39.67 8.99 4.27
C VAL A 280 -38.25 8.76 3.78
N TYR A 281 -37.56 7.74 4.32
CA TYR A 281 -36.24 7.36 3.83
C TYR A 281 -36.27 6.93 2.35
N LEU A 282 -37.21 6.07 1.97
CA LEU A 282 -37.33 5.58 0.58
C LEU A 282 -37.68 6.71 -0.39
N ALA A 283 -38.56 7.65 0.01
CA ALA A 283 -38.87 8.83 -0.79
C ALA A 283 -37.63 9.72 -1.01
N ALA A 284 -36.80 9.90 0.02
CA ALA A 284 -35.54 10.65 -0.10
C ALA A 284 -34.51 9.93 -1.00
N GLN A 285 -34.45 8.59 -0.94
CA GLN A 285 -33.62 7.80 -1.86
C GLN A 285 -34.13 7.94 -3.30
N GLU A 286 -35.44 7.88 -3.51
CA GLU A 286 -36.08 8.03 -4.82
C GLU A 286 -35.77 9.39 -5.49
N GLN A 287 -35.87 10.50 -4.74
CA GLN A 287 -35.46 11.83 -5.23
C GLN A 287 -33.99 11.86 -5.68
N THR A 288 -33.13 11.10 -4.99
CA THR A 288 -31.71 11.00 -5.35
C THR A 288 -31.53 10.18 -6.62
N PHE A 289 -32.30 9.10 -6.77
CA PHE A 289 -32.28 8.27 -7.97
C PHE A 289 -32.76 9.03 -9.21
N GLU A 290 -33.79 9.87 -9.08
CA GLU A 290 -34.27 10.72 -10.17
C GLU A 290 -33.15 11.61 -10.73
N GLU A 291 -32.48 12.36 -9.85
CA GLU A 291 -31.36 13.22 -10.26
C GLU A 291 -30.15 12.40 -10.73
N ALA A 292 -29.88 11.25 -10.12
CA ALA A 292 -28.82 10.34 -10.55
C ALA A 292 -29.04 9.86 -11.99
N VAL A 293 -30.28 9.51 -12.35
CA VAL A 293 -30.62 9.05 -13.70
C VAL A 293 -30.46 10.19 -14.73
N ARG A 294 -30.79 11.44 -14.36
CA ARG A 294 -30.59 12.62 -15.22
C ARG A 294 -29.12 12.85 -15.55
N ILE A 295 -28.24 12.87 -14.54
CA ILE A 295 -26.82 13.19 -14.73
C ILE A 295 -25.98 12.03 -15.26
N LEU A 296 -26.45 10.78 -15.14
CA LEU A 296 -25.71 9.61 -15.59
C LEU A 296 -25.61 9.56 -17.13
N THR A 297 -24.44 9.25 -17.68
CA THR A 297 -24.27 8.99 -19.12
C THR A 297 -25.10 7.76 -19.54
N ASP A 298 -25.47 7.69 -20.82
CA ASP A 298 -26.31 6.59 -21.34
C ASP A 298 -25.64 5.20 -21.19
N ASP A 299 -24.32 5.18 -21.06
CA ASP A 299 -23.47 4.00 -20.85
C ASP A 299 -22.86 3.94 -19.43
N GLY A 300 -23.45 4.67 -18.47
CA GLY A 300 -23.00 4.77 -17.09
C GLY A 300 -23.61 3.74 -16.14
N SER A 301 -23.06 3.67 -14.93
CA SER A 301 -23.47 2.75 -13.87
C SER A 301 -23.84 3.47 -12.57
N ILE A 302 -24.76 2.87 -11.81
CA ILE A 302 -25.08 3.24 -10.42
C ILE A 302 -24.77 2.07 -9.51
N CYS A 303 -24.00 2.30 -8.46
CA CYS A 303 -23.67 1.31 -7.43
C CYS A 303 -24.15 1.81 -6.06
N TRP A 304 -25.24 1.23 -5.57
CA TRP A 304 -25.87 1.65 -4.33
C TRP A 304 -25.60 0.64 -3.22
N GLN A 305 -24.70 0.99 -2.30
CA GLN A 305 -24.26 0.11 -1.23
C GLN A 305 -25.17 0.26 -0.01
N VAL A 306 -25.92 -0.80 0.33
CA VAL A 306 -26.89 -0.80 1.43
C VAL A 306 -26.83 -2.07 2.27
N GLY A 307 -27.15 -1.93 3.55
CA GLY A 307 -27.31 -3.03 4.50
C GLY A 307 -28.79 -3.38 4.73
N ASN A 308 -29.12 -3.65 5.99
CA ASN A 308 -30.49 -3.90 6.42
C ASN A 308 -30.95 -2.79 7.36
N HIS A 309 -32.24 -2.43 7.27
CA HIS A 309 -32.91 -1.66 8.30
C HIS A 309 -33.58 -2.62 9.29
N ILE A 310 -33.43 -2.38 10.59
CA ILE A 310 -34.03 -3.21 11.64
C ILE A 310 -35.11 -2.40 12.35
N ALA A 311 -36.36 -2.83 12.23
CA ALA A 311 -37.48 -2.18 12.91
C ALA A 311 -37.42 -2.41 14.43
N LYS A 312 -38.24 -1.64 15.17
CA LYS A 312 -38.23 -1.67 16.66
C LYS A 312 -38.64 -3.02 17.23
N ASP A 313 -39.47 -3.77 16.51
CA ASP A 313 -39.91 -5.14 16.83
C ASP A 313 -38.90 -6.23 16.43
N GLY A 314 -37.84 -5.86 15.72
CA GLY A 314 -36.78 -6.76 15.27
C GLY A 314 -36.94 -7.29 13.86
N GLU A 315 -37.98 -6.90 13.11
CA GLU A 315 -38.12 -7.23 11.70
C GLU A 315 -36.94 -6.67 10.87
N VAL A 316 -36.48 -7.45 9.90
CA VAL A 316 -35.35 -7.12 9.02
C VAL A 316 -35.89 -6.68 7.66
N PHE A 317 -35.61 -5.44 7.29
CA PHE A 317 -35.94 -4.89 5.98
C PHE A 317 -34.67 -4.88 5.10
N PRO A 318 -34.61 -5.73 4.05
CA PRO A 318 -33.49 -5.76 3.12
C PRO A 318 -33.53 -4.53 2.22
N LEU A 319 -32.69 -3.54 2.52
CA LEU A 319 -32.71 -2.27 1.78
C LEU A 319 -32.34 -2.47 0.31
N ASP A 320 -31.54 -3.47 -0.04
CA ASP A 320 -31.18 -3.77 -1.41
C ASP A 320 -32.39 -4.18 -2.27
N ALA A 321 -33.35 -4.91 -1.69
CA ALA A 321 -34.60 -5.25 -2.37
C ALA A 321 -35.49 -4.02 -2.59
N LEU A 322 -35.50 -3.07 -1.65
CA LEU A 322 -36.28 -1.83 -1.75
C LEU A 322 -35.66 -0.86 -2.76
N ILE A 323 -34.32 -0.70 -2.72
CA ILE A 323 -33.56 0.07 -3.72
C ILE A 323 -33.69 -0.55 -5.10
N TYR A 324 -33.74 -1.89 -5.21
CA TYR A 324 -34.02 -2.56 -6.47
C TYR A 324 -35.31 -2.04 -7.12
N GLN A 325 -36.41 -1.97 -6.36
CA GLN A 325 -37.70 -1.49 -6.86
C GLN A 325 -37.65 -0.03 -7.31
N ILE A 326 -36.97 0.85 -6.55
CA ILE A 326 -36.77 2.25 -6.94
C ILE A 326 -36.03 2.31 -8.28
N GLY A 327 -34.89 1.65 -8.43
CA GLY A 327 -34.14 1.67 -9.68
C GLY A 327 -34.94 1.15 -10.88
N LYS A 328 -35.80 0.13 -10.68
CA LYS A 328 -36.69 -0.38 -11.72
C LYS A 328 -37.72 0.65 -12.20
N LYS A 329 -38.26 1.48 -11.31
CA LYS A 329 -39.20 2.56 -11.66
C LYS A 329 -38.58 3.58 -12.62
N TYR A 330 -37.28 3.82 -12.52
CA TYR A 330 -36.53 4.72 -13.42
C TYR A 330 -35.91 4.01 -14.63
N GLY A 331 -36.38 2.80 -14.97
CA GLY A 331 -35.95 2.10 -16.19
C GLY A 331 -34.55 1.46 -16.12
N LEU A 332 -33.86 1.53 -14.99
CA LEU A 332 -32.51 0.97 -14.83
C LEU A 332 -32.49 -0.56 -14.97
N LYS A 333 -31.36 -1.08 -15.45
CA LYS A 333 -31.12 -2.53 -15.59
C LYS A 333 -30.22 -3.00 -14.46
N LEU A 334 -30.69 -3.95 -13.63
CA LEU A 334 -29.86 -4.58 -12.62
C LEU A 334 -28.84 -5.51 -13.30
N ARG A 335 -27.56 -5.40 -12.93
CA ARG A 335 -26.49 -6.28 -13.42
C ARG A 335 -26.07 -7.30 -12.36
N ASN A 336 -25.78 -6.85 -11.15
CA ASN A 336 -25.53 -7.74 -10.01
C ASN A 336 -26.05 -7.14 -8.70
N ARG A 337 -26.34 -8.04 -7.76
CA ARG A 337 -26.32 -7.75 -6.32
C ARG A 337 -24.98 -8.23 -5.80
N ILE A 338 -24.01 -7.32 -5.72
CA ILE A 338 -22.65 -7.67 -5.28
C ILE A 338 -22.66 -7.74 -3.75
N ILE A 339 -22.29 -8.89 -3.21
CA ILE A 339 -22.26 -9.15 -1.77
C ILE A 339 -20.89 -8.78 -1.23
N TRP A 340 -20.82 -7.72 -0.43
CA TRP A 340 -19.62 -7.35 0.30
C TRP A 340 -19.63 -8.02 1.67
N ARG A 341 -18.77 -9.03 1.85
CA ARG A 341 -18.60 -9.76 3.12
C ARG A 341 -17.49 -9.14 3.96
N PHE A 342 -17.74 -8.98 5.25
CA PHE A 342 -16.76 -8.51 6.23
C PHE A 342 -16.74 -9.38 7.49
N GLY A 343 -15.57 -9.52 8.12
CA GLY A 343 -15.34 -10.46 9.21
C GLY A 343 -15.91 -10.04 10.57
N HIS A 344 -16.01 -8.74 10.84
CA HIS A 344 -16.33 -8.22 12.17
C HIS A 344 -17.67 -7.48 12.21
N GLY A 345 -18.48 -7.76 13.24
CA GLY A 345 -19.76 -7.09 13.47
C GLY A 345 -20.42 -7.55 14.77
N LEU A 346 -21.49 -6.86 15.18
CA LEU A 346 -22.28 -7.23 16.35
C LEU A 346 -22.94 -8.61 16.17
N HIS A 347 -23.17 -9.30 17.28
CA HIS A 347 -23.83 -10.60 17.31
C HIS A 347 -25.29 -10.47 17.71
N CYS A 348 -26.13 -11.33 17.14
CA CYS A 348 -27.55 -11.45 17.46
C CYS A 348 -27.82 -12.82 18.10
N THR A 349 -28.73 -12.87 19.08
CA THR A 349 -29.15 -14.11 19.75
C THR A 349 -30.41 -14.73 19.14
N LYS A 350 -31.28 -13.91 18.53
CA LYS A 350 -32.58 -14.34 17.98
C LYS A 350 -32.57 -14.62 16.46
N ARG A 351 -31.43 -14.43 15.78
CA ARG A 351 -31.24 -14.66 14.34
C ARG A 351 -29.76 -14.78 13.98
N PHE A 352 -29.45 -15.24 12.78
CA PHE A 352 -28.09 -15.20 12.25
C PHE A 352 -27.60 -13.75 12.15
N SER A 353 -26.35 -13.54 12.57
CA SER A 353 -25.73 -12.22 12.58
C SER A 353 -25.37 -11.82 11.15
N GLY A 354 -25.75 -10.62 10.74
CA GLY A 354 -25.38 -10.09 9.41
C GLY A 354 -23.86 -9.95 9.29
N ARG A 355 -23.29 -10.47 8.20
CA ARG A 355 -21.84 -10.40 7.90
C ARG A 355 -21.57 -9.93 6.47
N HIS A 356 -22.57 -9.32 5.86
CA HIS A 356 -22.45 -8.72 4.56
C HIS A 356 -23.37 -7.53 4.42
N GLU A 357 -23.03 -6.68 3.46
CA GLU A 357 -23.91 -5.67 2.88
C GLU A 357 -23.92 -5.88 1.36
N THR A 358 -24.81 -5.19 0.66
CA THR A 358 -25.05 -5.42 -0.77
C THR A 358 -24.83 -4.14 -1.55
N ILE A 359 -24.06 -4.20 -2.64
CA ILE A 359 -24.03 -3.16 -3.66
C ILE A 359 -25.01 -3.56 -4.76
N VAL A 360 -26.06 -2.76 -4.93
CA VAL A 360 -27.01 -2.90 -6.03
C VAL A 360 -26.42 -2.20 -7.24
N TRP A 361 -25.91 -2.98 -8.20
CA TRP A 361 -25.31 -2.45 -9.42
C TRP A 361 -26.33 -2.37 -10.55
N PHE A 362 -26.64 -1.15 -10.95
CA PHE A 362 -27.48 -0.82 -12.09
C PHE A 362 -26.68 -0.22 -13.24
N THR A 363 -27.21 -0.35 -14.46
CA THR A 363 -26.79 0.41 -15.64
C THR A 363 -27.99 1.14 -16.25
N LYS A 364 -27.73 2.27 -16.91
CA LYS A 364 -28.78 3.06 -17.59
C LYS A 364 -29.36 2.34 -18.81
N GLY A 365 -28.50 1.67 -19.57
CA GLY A 365 -28.87 0.88 -20.74
C GLY A 365 -28.15 -0.46 -20.83
N ASP A 366 -28.24 -1.10 -22.00
CA ASP A 366 -27.57 -2.37 -22.31
C ASP A 366 -26.14 -2.19 -22.85
N ASN A 367 -25.82 -1.00 -23.36
CA ASN A 367 -24.47 -0.61 -23.74
C ASN A 367 -23.85 0.16 -22.57
N TYR A 368 -23.02 -0.50 -21.75
CA TYR A 368 -22.39 0.10 -20.58
C TYR A 368 -20.90 -0.24 -20.52
N THR A 369 -20.12 0.60 -19.84
CA THR A 369 -18.69 0.32 -19.63
C THR A 369 -18.51 -0.79 -18.58
N PHE A 370 -17.77 -1.84 -18.96
CA PHE A 370 -17.34 -2.88 -18.04
C PHE A 370 -15.93 -3.42 -18.40
N ASN A 371 -14.94 -2.95 -17.64
CA ASN A 371 -13.54 -3.31 -17.77
C ASN A 371 -13.20 -4.44 -16.78
N LEU A 372 -13.29 -5.70 -17.23
CA LEU A 372 -13.03 -6.84 -16.35
C LEU A 372 -11.54 -7.02 -16.01
N ASP A 373 -10.65 -6.77 -16.97
CA ASP A 373 -9.22 -7.10 -16.84
C ASP A 373 -8.51 -6.39 -15.67
N PRO A 374 -8.71 -5.08 -15.41
CA PRO A 374 -8.10 -4.38 -14.28
C PRO A 374 -8.54 -4.89 -12.90
N VAL A 375 -9.62 -5.66 -12.82
CA VAL A 375 -10.21 -6.11 -11.55
C VAL A 375 -10.20 -7.63 -11.40
N ARG A 376 -9.43 -8.32 -12.25
CA ARG A 376 -9.24 -9.78 -12.12
C ARG A 376 -8.51 -10.11 -10.83
N VAL A 377 -8.83 -11.28 -10.30
CA VAL A 377 -8.19 -11.83 -9.09
C VAL A 377 -7.45 -13.12 -9.42
N PRO A 378 -6.46 -13.52 -8.61
CA PRO A 378 -5.73 -14.77 -8.82
C PRO A 378 -6.64 -15.98 -8.98
N GLN A 379 -6.28 -16.87 -9.90
CA GLN A 379 -6.99 -18.13 -10.09
C GLN A 379 -6.64 -19.12 -8.99
N LYS A 380 -7.63 -19.92 -8.57
CA LYS A 380 -7.38 -21.04 -7.65
C LYS A 380 -6.42 -22.09 -8.25
N TYR A 381 -6.51 -22.31 -9.56
CA TYR A 381 -5.73 -23.30 -10.29
C TYR A 381 -5.11 -22.71 -11.56
N PRO A 382 -4.06 -21.88 -11.46
CA PRO A 382 -3.45 -21.20 -12.61
C PRO A 382 -2.83 -22.19 -13.62
N GLY A 383 -2.39 -23.35 -13.16
CA GLY A 383 -1.88 -24.43 -14.02
C GLY A 383 -2.95 -25.30 -14.69
N LYS A 384 -4.25 -25.00 -14.51
CA LYS A 384 -5.32 -25.85 -15.03
C LYS A 384 -5.31 -25.83 -16.57
N LYS A 385 -5.17 -27.01 -17.18
CA LYS A 385 -5.22 -27.20 -18.63
C LYS A 385 -6.60 -27.62 -19.11
N ASN A 386 -6.90 -27.31 -20.37
CA ASN A 386 -8.10 -27.78 -21.06
C ASN A 386 -8.04 -29.30 -21.24
N PHE A 387 -9.04 -30.00 -20.71
CA PHE A 387 -9.14 -31.47 -20.76
C PHE A 387 -10.02 -31.96 -21.92
N LYS A 388 -10.84 -31.10 -22.51
CA LYS A 388 -11.69 -31.45 -23.66
C LYS A 388 -10.81 -31.67 -24.88
N LYS A 389 -10.98 -32.83 -25.55
CA LYS A 389 -10.26 -33.18 -26.78
C LYS A 389 -10.72 -32.33 -27.96
N ASN A 390 -10.24 -31.09 -28.02
CA ASN A 390 -10.40 -30.16 -29.12
C ASN A 390 -9.06 -29.44 -29.38
N GLU A 391 -9.05 -28.44 -30.25
CA GLU A 391 -7.86 -27.66 -30.60
C GLU A 391 -7.14 -27.01 -29.40
N LYS A 392 -7.85 -26.84 -28.27
CA LYS A 392 -7.28 -26.28 -27.04
C LYS A 392 -6.78 -27.36 -26.07
N TYR A 393 -6.90 -28.65 -26.36
CA TYR A 393 -6.48 -29.73 -25.46
C TYR A 393 -5.02 -29.56 -25.00
N GLY A 394 -4.78 -29.67 -23.70
CA GLY A 394 -3.44 -29.52 -23.12
C GLY A 394 -2.92 -28.08 -22.98
N THR A 395 -3.62 -27.08 -23.52
CA THR A 395 -3.32 -25.65 -23.30
C THR A 395 -3.90 -25.15 -21.96
N LEU A 396 -3.39 -24.04 -21.42
CA LEU A 396 -3.94 -23.43 -20.21
C LEU A 396 -5.40 -22.99 -20.44
N SER A 397 -6.26 -23.27 -19.46
CA SER A 397 -7.70 -22.97 -19.53
C SER A 397 -8.08 -21.62 -18.92
N GLY A 398 -7.19 -21.01 -18.13
CA GLY A 398 -7.42 -19.73 -17.46
C GLY A 398 -6.96 -18.53 -18.29
N ASN A 399 -7.57 -17.36 -18.03
CA ASN A 399 -7.04 -16.08 -18.51
C ASN A 399 -5.75 -15.74 -17.74
N PRO A 400 -4.66 -15.32 -18.42
CA PRO A 400 -3.37 -15.06 -17.79
C PRO A 400 -3.38 -13.93 -16.75
N LEU A 401 -4.33 -12.99 -16.84
CA LEU A 401 -4.49 -11.88 -15.90
C LEU A 401 -5.30 -12.27 -14.64
N GLY A 402 -5.85 -13.48 -14.58
CA GLY A 402 -6.65 -13.96 -13.45
C GLY A 402 -8.10 -14.28 -13.81
N LYS A 403 -8.89 -14.69 -12.81
CA LYS A 403 -10.33 -14.95 -12.96
C LYS A 403 -11.15 -13.68 -12.71
N ASN A 404 -12.42 -13.72 -13.14
CA ASN A 404 -13.41 -12.73 -12.72
C ASN A 404 -13.47 -12.72 -11.17
N PRO A 405 -13.58 -11.53 -10.53
CA PRO A 405 -13.66 -11.42 -9.07
C PRO A 405 -14.93 -12.03 -8.45
N GLU A 406 -15.87 -12.51 -9.29
CA GLU A 406 -17.21 -12.96 -8.90
C GLU A 406 -18.01 -11.79 -8.28
N ASP A 407 -19.20 -12.06 -7.75
CA ASP A 407 -20.06 -11.06 -7.13
C ASP A 407 -20.16 -11.22 -5.60
N VAL A 408 -19.24 -11.98 -5.00
CA VAL A 408 -19.06 -12.06 -3.55
C VAL A 408 -17.64 -11.63 -3.20
N TRP A 409 -17.50 -10.50 -2.51
CA TRP A 409 -16.22 -9.86 -2.24
C TRP A 409 -15.91 -9.87 -0.75
N ASP A 410 -14.82 -10.57 -0.40
CA ASP A 410 -14.23 -10.58 0.94
C ASP A 410 -13.29 -9.39 1.10
N ILE A 411 -13.80 -8.28 1.64
CA ILE A 411 -13.01 -7.07 1.90
C ILE A 411 -13.26 -6.62 3.35
N PRO A 412 -12.23 -6.43 4.19
CA PRO A 412 -12.42 -5.99 5.56
C PRO A 412 -13.13 -4.63 5.65
N ASN A 413 -13.95 -4.44 6.67
CA ASN A 413 -14.52 -3.14 6.98
C ASN A 413 -13.50 -2.23 7.68
N VAL A 414 -13.61 -0.92 7.48
CA VAL A 414 -12.73 0.07 8.13
C VAL A 414 -13.08 0.17 9.62
N LYS A 415 -12.23 -0.42 10.45
CA LYS A 415 -12.32 -0.48 11.92
C LYS A 415 -11.05 0.07 12.56
N ASN A 416 -10.94 0.05 13.89
CA ASN A 416 -9.91 0.78 14.64
C ASN A 416 -8.46 0.54 14.16
N ASN A 417 -8.11 -0.69 13.75
CA ASN A 417 -6.75 -1.02 13.30
C ASN A 417 -6.63 -1.05 11.75
N HIS A 418 -7.62 -0.53 11.03
CA HIS A 418 -7.57 -0.49 9.57
C HIS A 418 -6.77 0.75 9.14
N PRO A 419 -5.84 0.65 8.16
CA PRO A 419 -4.97 1.76 7.75
C PRO A 419 -5.72 3.00 7.27
N GLU A 420 -6.93 2.80 6.76
CA GLU A 420 -7.81 3.86 6.28
C GLU A 420 -8.73 4.46 7.36
N LYS A 421 -8.62 4.04 8.63
CA LYS A 421 -9.54 4.49 9.67
C LYS A 421 -9.38 5.99 9.94
N THR A 422 -10.49 6.70 9.81
CA THR A 422 -10.65 8.11 10.19
C THR A 422 -11.72 8.24 11.27
N ASP A 423 -12.03 9.47 11.68
CA ASP A 423 -13.11 9.75 12.65
C ASP A 423 -14.52 9.49 12.10
N HIS A 424 -14.65 9.13 10.82
CA HIS A 424 -15.93 8.70 10.27
C HIS A 424 -16.34 7.32 10.85
N PRO A 425 -17.56 7.18 11.40
CA PRO A 425 -17.99 5.96 12.08
C PRO A 425 -18.21 4.79 11.10
N CYS A 426 -18.54 5.09 9.84
CA CYS A 426 -19.08 4.11 8.88
C CYS A 426 -18.46 4.28 7.48
N GLN A 427 -17.14 4.37 7.43
CA GLN A 427 -16.39 4.48 6.19
C GLN A 427 -16.31 3.11 5.50
N PHE A 428 -16.62 3.06 4.20
CA PHE A 428 -16.26 1.91 3.36
C PHE A 428 -14.79 2.00 2.90
N PRO A 429 -14.10 0.86 2.72
CA PRO A 429 -12.70 0.82 2.31
C PRO A 429 -12.55 1.24 0.84
N ILE A 430 -11.44 1.91 0.52
CA ILE A 430 -11.11 2.35 -0.84
C ILE A 430 -11.03 1.16 -1.78
N GLU A 431 -10.48 0.03 -1.36
CA GLU A 431 -10.40 -1.21 -2.15
C GLU A 431 -11.77 -1.63 -2.74
N LEU A 432 -12.86 -1.46 -1.98
CA LEU A 432 -14.21 -1.79 -2.43
C LEU A 432 -14.63 -0.92 -3.61
N ILE A 433 -14.35 0.38 -3.52
CA ILE A 433 -14.76 1.37 -4.53
C ILE A 433 -13.80 1.39 -5.71
N GLU A 434 -12.51 1.20 -5.47
CA GLU A 434 -11.47 1.09 -6.49
C GLU A 434 -11.83 0.02 -7.52
N ARG A 435 -12.36 -1.13 -7.09
CA ARG A 435 -12.86 -2.18 -7.98
C ARG A 435 -14.03 -1.70 -8.86
N LEU A 436 -14.94 -0.89 -8.31
CA LEU A 436 -16.06 -0.32 -9.06
C LEU A 436 -15.58 0.75 -10.06
N VAL A 437 -14.71 1.65 -9.63
CA VAL A 437 -14.11 2.70 -10.47
C VAL A 437 -13.38 2.07 -11.65
N LEU A 438 -12.48 1.13 -11.40
CA LEU A 438 -11.70 0.47 -12.45
C LEU A 438 -12.57 -0.30 -13.44
N SER A 439 -13.62 -0.97 -12.95
CA SER A 439 -14.50 -1.77 -13.81
C SER A 439 -15.54 -0.97 -14.56
N MET A 440 -16.01 0.18 -14.06
CA MET A 440 -17.18 0.88 -14.63
C MET A 440 -16.83 2.23 -15.26
N THR A 441 -15.56 2.62 -15.25
CA THR A 441 -15.09 3.90 -15.80
C THR A 441 -13.76 3.75 -16.54
N ASN A 442 -13.45 4.74 -17.38
CA ASN A 442 -12.15 4.95 -18.01
C ASN A 442 -11.44 6.19 -17.42
N PRO A 443 -10.13 6.35 -17.60
CA PRO A 443 -9.44 7.58 -17.22
C PRO A 443 -10.13 8.82 -17.79
N GLY A 444 -10.27 9.86 -16.96
CA GLY A 444 -10.94 11.12 -17.29
C GLY A 444 -12.46 11.14 -17.02
N ASP A 445 -13.09 9.97 -16.86
CA ASP A 445 -14.52 9.89 -16.52
C ASP A 445 -14.82 10.46 -15.13
N ALA A 446 -16.05 10.93 -14.93
CA ALA A 446 -16.52 11.45 -13.64
C ALA A 446 -17.18 10.37 -12.76
N VAL A 447 -16.74 10.31 -11.51
CA VAL A 447 -17.33 9.49 -10.43
C VAL A 447 -18.00 10.42 -9.42
N LEU A 448 -19.25 10.15 -9.07
CA LEU A 448 -20.01 10.92 -8.09
C LEU A 448 -20.37 10.06 -6.88
N ASP A 449 -20.23 10.65 -5.69
CA ASP A 449 -20.78 10.15 -4.44
C ASP A 449 -21.65 11.21 -3.75
N PRO A 450 -22.99 11.11 -3.82
CA PRO A 450 -23.89 12.08 -3.19
C PRO A 450 -23.86 12.05 -1.65
N TYR A 451 -23.26 11.04 -1.02
CA TYR A 451 -23.15 10.91 0.44
C TYR A 451 -21.69 10.65 0.81
N LEU A 452 -20.84 11.63 0.49
CA LEU A 452 -19.39 11.47 0.37
C LEU A 452 -18.69 11.00 1.66
N GLY A 453 -19.16 11.47 2.83
CA GLY A 453 -18.46 11.33 4.08
C GLY A 453 -17.03 11.83 3.95
N VAL A 454 -16.08 10.96 4.28
CA VAL A 454 -14.63 11.23 4.27
C VAL A 454 -13.93 10.90 2.95
N GLY A 455 -14.68 10.75 1.86
CA GLY A 455 -14.12 10.83 0.51
C GLY A 455 -13.48 9.56 -0.05
N SER A 456 -13.79 8.36 0.48
CA SER A 456 -13.23 7.10 -0.04
C SER A 456 -13.47 6.90 -1.55
N SER A 457 -14.65 7.29 -2.05
CA SER A 457 -15.03 7.19 -3.47
C SER A 457 -14.26 8.16 -4.37
N VAL A 458 -14.11 9.41 -3.95
CA VAL A 458 -13.31 10.43 -4.65
C VAL A 458 -11.82 10.08 -4.61
N CYS A 459 -11.31 9.55 -3.49
CA CYS A 459 -9.93 9.03 -3.41
C CYS A 459 -9.71 7.92 -4.46
N ALA A 460 -10.61 6.95 -4.55
CA ALA A 460 -10.54 5.88 -5.55
C ALA A 460 -10.55 6.42 -6.99
N ALA A 461 -11.35 7.45 -7.26
CA ALA A 461 -11.35 8.12 -8.57
C ALA A 461 -10.01 8.79 -8.87
N VAL A 462 -9.48 9.58 -7.93
CA VAL A 462 -8.23 10.35 -8.09
C VAL A 462 -7.01 9.44 -8.31
N ILE A 463 -6.90 8.36 -7.53
CA ILE A 463 -5.83 7.35 -7.65
C ILE A 463 -5.74 6.80 -9.08
N HIS A 464 -6.88 6.69 -9.75
CA HIS A 464 -7.00 6.11 -11.08
C HIS A 464 -7.23 7.14 -12.18
N ASP A 465 -6.87 8.40 -12.01
CA ASP A 465 -7.04 9.40 -13.07
C ASP A 465 -8.47 9.65 -13.53
N ARG A 466 -9.46 9.50 -12.64
CA ARG A 466 -10.86 9.92 -12.85
C ARG A 466 -11.12 11.24 -12.13
N LYS A 467 -12.17 11.96 -12.55
CA LYS A 467 -12.71 13.08 -11.79
C LYS A 467 -13.58 12.55 -10.66
N GLY A 468 -13.58 13.22 -9.50
CA GLY A 468 -14.33 12.77 -8.33
C GLY A 468 -15.16 13.90 -7.73
N TYR A 469 -16.48 13.71 -7.67
CA TYR A 469 -17.41 14.69 -7.11
C TYR A 469 -18.13 14.10 -5.91
N GLY A 470 -18.42 14.91 -4.91
CA GLY A 470 -19.30 14.50 -3.85
C GLY A 470 -19.72 15.62 -2.93
N SER A 471 -20.72 15.31 -2.11
CA SER A 471 -21.32 16.22 -1.14
C SER A 471 -21.42 15.59 0.22
N ASP A 472 -21.19 16.39 1.25
CA ASP A 472 -21.55 16.05 2.62
C ASP A 472 -22.05 17.31 3.35
N ILE A 473 -22.92 17.11 4.33
CA ILE A 473 -23.45 18.20 5.17
C ILE A 473 -22.48 18.57 6.30
N MET A 474 -21.62 17.64 6.71
CA MET A 474 -20.64 17.82 7.78
C MET A 474 -19.33 18.37 7.22
N LYS A 475 -18.94 19.55 7.68
CA LYS A 475 -17.71 20.20 7.22
C LYS A 475 -16.47 19.39 7.62
N GLU A 476 -16.51 18.81 8.81
CA GLU A 476 -15.43 18.00 9.40
C GLU A 476 -15.11 16.79 8.51
N TYR A 477 -16.12 16.18 7.91
CA TYR A 477 -15.93 15.07 6.98
C TYR A 477 -15.30 15.52 5.66
N LEU A 478 -15.68 16.70 5.17
CA LEU A 478 -15.09 17.28 3.97
C LEU A 478 -13.64 17.73 4.17
N ASP A 479 -13.30 18.24 5.35
CA ASP A 479 -11.92 18.60 5.71
C ASP A 479 -11.02 17.34 5.65
N ILE A 480 -11.46 16.24 6.27
CA ILE A 480 -10.76 14.94 6.18
C ILE A 480 -10.72 14.42 4.73
N ALA A 481 -11.82 14.56 3.98
CA ALA A 481 -11.88 14.14 2.57
C ALA A 481 -10.86 14.92 1.73
N GLU A 482 -10.70 16.23 1.95
CA GLU A 482 -9.74 17.05 1.21
C GLU A 482 -8.30 16.60 1.48
N GLU A 483 -7.93 16.38 2.74
CA GLU A 483 -6.60 15.87 3.11
C GLU A 483 -6.31 14.52 2.44
N ARG A 484 -7.28 13.61 2.49
CA ARG A 484 -7.14 12.28 1.87
C ARG A 484 -7.04 12.34 0.36
N VAL A 485 -7.81 13.22 -0.29
CA VAL A 485 -7.76 13.42 -1.73
C VAL A 485 -6.42 13.99 -2.17
N ARG A 486 -5.85 14.92 -1.39
CA ARG A 486 -4.50 15.45 -1.64
C ARG A 486 -3.45 14.35 -1.50
N ALA A 487 -3.52 13.56 -0.42
CA ALA A 487 -2.63 12.41 -0.22
C ALA A 487 -2.80 11.35 -1.34
N ALA A 488 -4.02 11.15 -1.84
CA ALA A 488 -4.29 10.26 -2.96
C ALA A 488 -3.61 10.74 -4.25
N ALA A 489 -3.71 12.04 -4.55
CA ALA A 489 -3.08 12.66 -5.71
C ALA A 489 -1.54 12.68 -5.63
N ASP A 490 -0.99 12.78 -4.42
CA ASP A 490 0.44 12.73 -4.15
C ASP A 490 0.99 11.30 -4.02
N GLY A 491 0.12 10.28 -4.04
CA GLY A 491 0.51 8.88 -3.89
C GLY A 491 0.92 8.48 -2.47
N THR A 492 0.60 9.30 -1.46
CA THR A 492 0.99 9.12 -0.05
C THR A 492 -0.17 8.66 0.84
N LEU A 493 -1.36 8.45 0.29
CA LEU A 493 -2.53 8.02 1.06
C LEU A 493 -2.31 6.62 1.65
N ASN A 494 -2.28 6.52 2.97
CA ASN A 494 -2.29 5.23 3.65
C ASN A 494 -3.60 4.50 3.38
N ARG A 495 -3.53 3.33 2.75
CA ARG A 495 -4.71 2.55 2.37
C ARG A 495 -4.41 1.08 2.26
N ARG A 496 -5.48 0.28 2.30
CA ARG A 496 -5.38 -1.13 1.94
C ARG A 496 -5.32 -1.26 0.42
N MET A 497 -4.31 -1.96 -0.08
CA MET A 497 -4.14 -2.20 -1.51
C MET A 497 -5.10 -3.28 -2.01
N MET A 498 -5.61 -3.11 -3.24
CA MET A 498 -6.52 -4.08 -3.84
C MET A 498 -5.84 -5.44 -4.01
N GLY A 499 -6.49 -6.50 -3.53
CA GLY A 499 -5.99 -7.87 -3.62
C GLY A 499 -5.12 -8.30 -2.43
N THR A 500 -4.86 -7.43 -1.45
CA THR A 500 -4.27 -7.85 -0.20
C THR A 500 -5.17 -8.93 0.44
N PRO A 501 -4.63 -10.09 0.86
CA PRO A 501 -5.43 -11.13 1.51
C PRO A 501 -5.99 -10.68 2.87
N VAL A 502 -7.19 -11.12 3.22
CA VAL A 502 -7.74 -10.94 4.57
C VAL A 502 -6.87 -11.73 5.54
N TYR A 503 -6.43 -11.09 6.63
CA TYR A 503 -5.63 -11.74 7.66
C TYR A 503 -6.37 -12.98 8.20
N GLN A 504 -5.67 -14.11 8.21
CA GLN A 504 -6.13 -15.35 8.84
C GLN A 504 -5.16 -15.70 9.97
N PRO A 505 -5.63 -15.78 11.22
CA PRO A 505 -4.79 -16.23 12.33
C PRO A 505 -4.24 -17.62 12.03
N THR A 506 -2.94 -17.79 12.21
CA THR A 506 -2.31 -19.11 12.16
C THR A 506 -2.46 -19.82 13.50
N SER A 507 -2.40 -21.15 13.51
CA SER A 507 -2.43 -21.97 14.73
C SER A 507 -1.26 -21.68 15.70
N SER A 508 -0.26 -20.93 15.26
CA SER A 508 0.85 -20.48 16.10
C SER A 508 0.51 -19.29 17.01
N VAL A 509 -0.66 -18.67 16.85
CA VAL A 509 -1.12 -17.55 17.68
C VAL A 509 -1.96 -18.12 18.82
N LYS A 510 -1.56 -17.91 20.08
CA LYS A 510 -2.30 -18.41 21.27
C LYS A 510 -3.78 -18.00 21.26
N LEU A 511 -4.11 -16.80 20.77
CA LEU A 511 -5.51 -16.34 20.67
C LEU A 511 -6.35 -17.17 19.68
N ALA A 512 -5.73 -17.91 18.76
CA ALA A 512 -6.41 -18.79 17.81
C ALA A 512 -6.64 -20.21 18.37
N GLU A 513 -6.08 -20.54 19.53
CA GLU A 513 -6.30 -21.84 20.19
C GLU A 513 -7.70 -21.87 20.83
N LEU A 514 -8.43 -22.97 20.63
CA LEU A 514 -9.75 -23.16 21.25
C LEU A 514 -9.57 -23.38 22.76
N PRO A 515 -10.13 -22.52 23.64
CA PRO A 515 -10.02 -22.70 25.08
C PRO A 515 -10.64 -24.02 25.55
N ASP A 516 -10.07 -24.64 26.59
CA ASP A 516 -10.56 -25.94 27.08
C ASP A 516 -12.00 -25.87 27.62
N GLU A 517 -12.39 -24.73 28.20
CA GLU A 517 -13.78 -24.48 28.58
C GLU A 517 -14.73 -24.53 27.37
N PHE A 518 -14.30 -24.04 26.21
CA PHE A 518 -15.10 -24.05 24.99
C PHE A 518 -15.13 -25.45 24.36
N LYS A 519 -14.02 -26.21 24.43
CA LYS A 519 -14.00 -27.63 24.04
C LYS A 519 -15.03 -28.42 24.83
N LYS A 520 -15.02 -28.31 26.16
CA LYS A 520 -15.98 -29.01 27.03
C LYS A 520 -17.44 -28.61 26.72
N ALA A 521 -17.70 -27.33 26.51
CA ALA A 521 -19.03 -26.86 26.15
C ALA A 521 -19.50 -27.42 24.79
N ARG A 522 -18.60 -27.47 23.79
CA ARG A 522 -18.90 -28.07 22.47
C ARG A 522 -19.10 -29.57 22.58
N GLU A 523 -18.25 -30.29 23.31
CA GLU A 523 -18.39 -31.72 23.54
C GLU A 523 -19.70 -32.07 24.25
N SER A 524 -20.10 -31.26 25.24
CA SER A 524 -21.37 -31.44 25.94
C SER A 524 -22.59 -31.28 25.02
N LEU A 525 -22.50 -30.42 24.00
CA LEU A 525 -23.63 -30.10 23.12
C LEU A 525 -23.65 -30.94 21.85
N PHE A 526 -22.48 -31.20 21.25
CA PHE A 526 -22.33 -31.85 19.94
C PHE A 526 -21.66 -33.23 20.01
N GLY A 527 -21.20 -33.66 21.19
CA GLY A 527 -20.41 -34.89 21.38
C GLY A 527 -18.92 -34.72 21.01
N ALA A 528 -18.11 -35.75 21.27
CA ALA A 528 -16.64 -35.74 21.09
C ALA A 528 -16.13 -35.70 19.63
N ARG A 529 -16.98 -35.36 18.65
CA ARG A 529 -16.62 -35.30 17.21
C ARG A 529 -16.82 -33.92 16.57
N GLY A 530 -17.05 -32.86 17.37
CA GLY A 530 -17.42 -31.52 16.90
C GLY A 530 -16.33 -30.46 16.98
#